data_AF-A0A6V8E164-F1
#
_entry.id   AF-A0A6V8E164-F1
#
_cell.length_a   1.000
_cell.length_b   1.000
_cell.length_c   1.000
_cell.angle_alpha   90.00
_cell.angle_beta   90.00
_cell.angle_gamma   90.00
#
_symmetry.space_group_name_H-M   'P 1'
#
loop_
_entity.id
_entity.type
_entity.pdbx_description
1 polymer ?
#
loop_
_entity_poly.entity_id
_entity_poly.type
_entity_poly.pdbx_seq_one_letter_code
_entity_poly.pdbx_strand_id
1 'polypeptide(L)'
;MAEASTEPVGLWLGLQAGAFLGLYFGFSLALVSALTNPEELLRIVYLITFFPLVGGILLGPFLAKRERPVTSSTPPIQRTLEALHGMDEGRGKWRALSHVRSDGRTVRIDLHDSSRVEEILRLTTPLTDEFPIRYMVGRGVGGSRQPELRANVLSILDQAFPKTRQSRYTSAIEIAPELPEKLRNQRKRVNMLLAIFLPIASFLGWLEMR
;
A
#
# COMPACT_ATOMS: atom_id res chain seq x y z
N MET A 1 -22.59 -0.87 1.41
CA MET A 1 -22.97 -0.94 -0.01
C MET A 1 -22.00 -1.87 -0.70
N ALA A 2 -22.46 -2.91 -1.39
CA ALA A 2 -21.58 -3.82 -2.12
C ALA A 2 -20.99 -3.05 -3.32
N GLU A 3 -19.68 -2.79 -3.31
CA GLU A 3 -18.99 -2.20 -4.46
C GLU A 3 -19.18 -3.11 -5.67
N ALA A 4 -19.61 -2.52 -6.78
CA ALA A 4 -19.82 -3.21 -8.03
C ALA A 4 -18.55 -3.96 -8.44
N SER A 5 -18.71 -5.22 -8.86
CA SER A 5 -17.62 -6.04 -9.38
C SER A 5 -16.81 -5.25 -10.40
N THR A 6 -15.53 -4.98 -10.11
CA THR A 6 -14.69 -4.22 -11.02
C THR A 6 -14.38 -5.03 -12.27
N GLU A 7 -14.43 -4.37 -13.43
CA GLU A 7 -14.10 -4.99 -14.70
C GLU A 7 -12.67 -5.56 -14.69
N PRO A 8 -12.43 -6.66 -15.43
CA PRO A 8 -11.07 -7.16 -15.62
C PRO A 8 -10.17 -6.11 -16.27
N VAL A 9 -8.87 -6.12 -15.95
CA VAL A 9 -7.92 -5.13 -16.48
C VAL A 9 -7.90 -5.09 -18.01
N GLY A 10 -8.10 -6.25 -18.65
CA GLY A 10 -8.12 -6.43 -20.09
C GLY A 10 -6.82 -7.02 -20.63
N LEU A 11 -6.90 -7.66 -21.80
CA LEU A 11 -5.79 -8.41 -22.40
C LEU A 11 -4.56 -7.54 -22.65
N TRP A 12 -4.76 -6.31 -23.15
CA TRP A 12 -3.66 -5.39 -23.46
C TRP A 12 -2.81 -5.03 -22.24
N LEU A 13 -3.47 -4.61 -21.15
CA LEU A 13 -2.80 -4.30 -19.88
C LEU A 13 -2.18 -5.56 -19.25
N GLY A 14 -2.83 -6.72 -19.41
CA GLY A 14 -2.27 -8.01 -19.01
C GLY A 14 -0.96 -8.32 -19.73
N LEU A 15 -0.95 -8.24 -21.07
CA LEU A 15 0.24 -8.48 -21.91
C LEU A 15 1.37 -7.51 -21.56
N GLN A 16 1.07 -6.21 -21.39
CA GLN A 16 2.06 -5.20 -20.97
C GLN A 16 2.66 -5.53 -19.61
N ALA A 17 1.82 -5.87 -18.62
CA ALA A 17 2.29 -6.22 -17.28
C ALA A 17 3.12 -7.51 -17.29
N GLY A 18 2.72 -8.52 -18.07
CA GLY A 18 3.48 -9.75 -18.25
C GLY A 18 4.83 -9.50 -18.90
N ALA A 19 4.88 -8.67 -19.94
CA ALA A 19 6.12 -8.29 -20.60
C ALA A 19 7.04 -7.48 -19.69
N PHE A 20 6.49 -6.59 -18.86
CA PHE A 20 7.26 -5.82 -17.89
C PHE A 20 7.88 -6.72 -16.80
N LEU A 21 7.13 -7.70 -16.28
CA LEU A 21 7.67 -8.69 -15.34
C LEU A 21 8.77 -9.55 -15.99
N GLY A 22 8.55 -9.97 -17.24
CA GLY A 22 9.55 -10.68 -18.03
C GLY A 22 10.83 -9.85 -18.25
N LEU A 23 10.68 -8.56 -18.56
CA LEU A 23 11.81 -7.64 -18.68
C LEU A 23 12.59 -7.50 -17.38
N TYR A 24 11.91 -7.38 -16.24
CA TYR A 24 12.58 -7.27 -14.93
C TYR A 24 13.41 -8.52 -14.61
N PHE A 25 12.85 -9.70 -14.88
CA PHE A 25 13.55 -10.97 -14.71
C PHE A 25 14.73 -11.10 -15.69
N GLY A 26 14.50 -10.83 -16.97
CA GLY A 26 15.53 -10.86 -18.01
C GLY A 26 16.68 -9.89 -17.73
N PHE A 27 16.36 -8.67 -17.27
CA PHE A 27 17.36 -7.68 -16.86
C PHE A 27 18.19 -8.15 -15.67
N SER A 28 17.56 -8.78 -14.68
CA SER A 28 18.26 -9.32 -13.51
C SER A 28 19.25 -10.43 -13.90
N LEU A 29 18.86 -11.34 -14.80
CA LEU A 29 19.76 -12.35 -15.36
C LEU A 29 20.87 -11.73 -16.22
N ALA A 30 20.53 -10.73 -17.03
CA ALA A 30 21.49 -10.03 -17.87
C ALA A 30 22.55 -9.30 -17.04
N LEU A 31 22.16 -8.70 -15.91
CA LEU A 31 23.08 -8.08 -14.97
C LEU A 31 24.06 -9.11 -14.37
N VAL A 32 23.55 -10.25 -13.93
CA VAL A 32 24.40 -11.36 -13.44
C VAL A 32 25.36 -11.82 -14.55
N SER A 33 24.85 -12.06 -15.76
CA SER A 33 25.65 -12.47 -16.92
C SER A 33 26.72 -11.46 -17.29
N ALA A 34 26.42 -10.16 -17.22
CA ALA A 34 27.39 -9.11 -17.52
C ALA A 34 28.51 -9.04 -16.46
N LEU A 35 28.20 -9.39 -15.21
CA LEU A 35 29.17 -9.42 -14.12
C LEU A 35 30.05 -10.69 -14.13
N THR A 36 29.54 -11.82 -14.65
CA THR A 36 30.29 -13.08 -14.73
C THR A 36 31.03 -13.24 -16.05
N ASN A 37 30.41 -12.92 -17.18
CA ASN A 37 30.93 -13.09 -18.53
C ASN A 37 30.65 -11.84 -19.39
N PRO A 38 31.39 -10.74 -19.20
CA PRO A 38 31.12 -9.45 -19.84
C PRO A 38 31.27 -9.46 -21.37
N GLU A 39 32.01 -10.42 -21.92
CA GLU A 39 32.26 -10.51 -23.37
C GLU A 39 31.08 -11.13 -24.13
N GLU A 40 30.14 -11.79 -23.46
CA GLU A 40 28.97 -12.43 -24.08
C GLU A 40 27.81 -11.44 -24.32
N LEU A 41 28.07 -10.40 -25.11
CA LEU A 41 27.08 -9.34 -25.39
C LEU A 41 25.77 -9.87 -25.98
N LEU A 42 25.83 -10.88 -26.86
CA LEU A 42 24.63 -11.48 -27.46
C LEU A 42 23.73 -12.16 -26.42
N ARG A 43 24.32 -12.74 -25.38
CA ARG A 43 23.57 -13.37 -24.29
C ARG A 43 22.82 -12.32 -23.48
N ILE A 44 23.46 -11.20 -23.17
CA ILE A 44 22.83 -10.06 -22.49
C ILE A 44 21.63 -9.55 -23.31
N VAL A 45 21.81 -9.34 -24.62
CA VAL A 45 20.73 -8.92 -25.51
C VAL A 45 19.58 -9.94 -25.54
N TYR A 46 19.90 -11.23 -25.62
CA TYR A 46 18.91 -12.31 -25.58
C TYR A 46 18.09 -12.29 -24.28
N LEU A 47 18.76 -12.20 -23.13
CA LEU A 47 18.11 -12.20 -21.82
C LEU A 47 17.14 -11.01 -21.66
N ILE A 48 17.51 -9.83 -22.14
CA ILE A 48 16.67 -8.62 -22.03
C ILE A 48 15.49 -8.64 -23.03
N THR A 49 15.58 -9.35 -24.15
CA THR A 49 14.56 -9.33 -25.22
C THR A 49 13.63 -10.54 -25.20
N PHE A 50 14.14 -11.73 -24.90
CA PHE A 50 13.39 -12.98 -24.90
C PHE A 50 12.40 -13.07 -23.73
N PHE A 51 12.86 -12.77 -22.51
CA PHE A 51 12.02 -12.89 -21.32
C PHE A 51 10.81 -11.93 -21.27
N PRO A 52 10.87 -10.68 -21.76
CA PRO A 52 9.66 -9.87 -21.94
C PRO A 52 8.63 -10.52 -22.87
N LEU A 53 9.05 -11.11 -23.99
CA LEU A 53 8.14 -11.78 -24.93
C LEU A 53 7.45 -12.98 -24.25
N VAL A 54 8.24 -13.85 -23.60
CA VAL A 54 7.72 -15.01 -22.88
C VAL A 54 6.82 -14.59 -21.72
N GLY A 55 7.23 -13.58 -20.94
CA GLY A 55 6.45 -13.04 -19.83
C GLY A 55 5.11 -12.47 -20.31
N GLY A 56 5.09 -11.73 -21.41
CA GLY A 56 3.88 -11.21 -22.03
C GLY A 56 2.92 -12.32 -22.43
N ILE A 57 3.41 -13.33 -23.17
CA ILE A 57 2.59 -14.43 -23.68
C ILE A 57 2.08 -15.34 -22.56
N LEU A 58 2.94 -15.73 -21.63
CA LEU A 58 2.59 -16.68 -20.58
C LEU A 58 1.79 -16.03 -19.46
N LEU A 59 2.22 -14.86 -18.96
CA LEU A 59 1.57 -14.22 -17.82
C LEU A 59 0.43 -13.30 -18.23
N GLY A 60 0.48 -12.72 -19.43
CA GLY A 60 -0.49 -11.73 -19.88
C GLY A 60 -1.95 -12.19 -19.81
N PRO A 61 -2.31 -13.39 -20.30
CA PRO A 61 -3.67 -13.92 -20.19
C PRO A 61 -4.15 -14.12 -18.75
N PHE A 62 -3.25 -14.43 -17.81
CA PHE A 62 -3.60 -14.56 -16.39
C PHE A 62 -3.78 -13.18 -15.75
N LEU A 63 -2.88 -12.24 -16.04
CA LEU A 63 -2.93 -10.88 -15.52
C LEU A 63 -4.12 -10.09 -16.07
N ALA A 64 -4.55 -10.38 -17.30
CA ALA A 64 -5.72 -9.78 -17.93
C ALA A 64 -7.01 -10.02 -17.15
N LYS A 65 -7.11 -11.15 -16.43
CA LYS A 65 -8.28 -11.54 -15.62
C LYS A 65 -8.30 -10.87 -14.24
N ARG A 66 -7.26 -10.14 -13.86
CA ARG A 66 -7.21 -9.47 -12.57
C ARG A 66 -8.29 -8.38 -12.52
N GLU A 67 -8.99 -8.29 -11.40
CA GLU A 67 -9.96 -7.23 -11.15
C GLU A 67 -9.23 -5.88 -11.07
N ARG A 68 -9.73 -4.85 -11.76
CA ARG A 68 -9.20 -3.49 -11.61
C ARG A 68 -9.37 -3.04 -10.14
N PRO A 69 -8.39 -2.34 -9.55
CA PRO A 69 -8.58 -1.77 -8.23
C PRO A 69 -9.74 -0.77 -8.28
N VAL A 70 -10.67 -0.85 -7.33
CA VAL A 70 -11.79 0.09 -7.22
C VAL A 70 -11.23 1.49 -7.01
N THR A 71 -11.43 2.34 -8.00
CA THR A 71 -11.23 3.79 -7.87
C THR A 71 -12.49 4.37 -7.26
N SER A 72 -12.45 4.75 -5.99
CA SER A 72 -13.51 5.57 -5.38
C SER A 72 -13.72 6.82 -6.25
N SER A 73 -14.98 7.11 -6.62
CA SER A 73 -15.36 8.26 -7.45
C SER A 73 -15.00 9.59 -6.80
N THR A 74 -15.04 9.64 -5.47
CA THR A 74 -14.58 10.77 -4.66
C THR A 74 -13.23 10.43 -4.00
N PRO A 75 -12.20 11.28 -4.14
CA PRO A 75 -10.91 11.08 -3.49
C PRO A 75 -11.04 10.98 -1.95
N PRO A 76 -10.28 10.09 -1.27
CA PRO A 76 -10.29 9.92 0.19
C PRO A 76 -10.16 11.22 1.01
N ILE A 77 -9.06 11.96 0.81
CA ILE A 77 -9.16 13.32 0.29
C ILE A 77 -10.33 14.19 0.75
N GLN A 78 -11.17 14.40 -0.26
CA GLN A 78 -12.35 15.22 -0.24
C GLN A 78 -13.36 14.73 0.80
N ARG A 79 -13.60 13.41 0.90
CA ARG A 79 -14.55 12.85 1.88
C ARG A 79 -14.16 13.18 3.31
N THR A 80 -12.87 13.13 3.62
CA THR A 80 -12.42 13.42 4.99
C THR A 80 -12.42 14.93 5.27
N LEU A 81 -12.19 15.78 4.28
CA LEU A 81 -12.41 17.24 4.43
C LEU A 81 -13.89 17.58 4.64
N GLU A 82 -14.80 16.92 3.93
CA GLU A 82 -16.25 17.05 4.10
C GLU A 82 -16.69 16.60 5.50
N ALA A 83 -16.21 15.45 5.98
CA ALA A 83 -16.50 14.96 7.32
C ALA A 83 -15.97 15.89 8.44
N LEU A 84 -14.92 16.64 8.17
CA LEU A 84 -14.31 17.59 9.11
C LEU A 84 -14.75 19.04 8.89
N HIS A 85 -15.78 19.26 8.06
CA HIS A 85 -16.31 20.60 7.83
C HIS A 85 -16.81 21.22 9.14
N GLY A 86 -16.37 22.45 9.45
CA GLY A 86 -16.72 23.14 10.70
C GLY A 86 -15.87 22.73 11.92
N MET A 87 -14.81 21.93 11.73
CA MET A 87 -13.87 21.57 12.80
C MET A 87 -12.70 22.55 12.96
N ASP A 88 -12.61 23.60 12.15
CA ASP A 88 -11.52 24.56 12.19
C ASP A 88 -11.52 25.40 13.48
N GLU A 89 -10.39 25.44 14.20
CA GLU A 89 -10.25 26.10 15.51
C GLU A 89 -9.59 27.49 15.44
N GLY A 90 -9.30 28.01 14.24
CA GLY A 90 -8.72 29.34 14.06
C GLY A 90 -7.19 29.37 13.95
N ARG A 91 -6.57 30.55 14.13
CA ARG A 91 -5.15 30.79 13.77
C ARG A 91 -4.19 30.13 14.77
N GLY A 92 -3.19 29.41 14.26
CA GLY A 92 -2.22 28.68 15.08
C GLY A 92 -2.80 27.46 15.82
N LYS A 93 -4.02 27.07 15.43
CA LYS A 93 -4.75 25.91 15.94
C LYS A 93 -5.07 24.96 14.79
N TRP A 94 -5.65 23.82 15.14
CA TRP A 94 -6.04 22.82 14.18
C TRP A 94 -6.99 23.36 13.11
N ARG A 95 -6.73 22.99 11.85
CA ARG A 95 -7.60 23.28 10.70
C ARG A 95 -7.52 22.15 9.69
N ALA A 96 -8.65 21.78 9.10
CA ALA A 96 -8.75 20.68 8.16
C ALA A 96 -7.78 20.85 6.98
N LEU A 97 -7.74 22.04 6.37
CA LEU A 97 -6.89 22.31 5.21
C LEU A 97 -5.38 22.37 5.49
N SER A 98 -4.94 22.50 6.75
CA SER A 98 -3.51 22.46 7.09
C SER A 98 -3.06 21.14 7.71
N HIS A 99 -3.96 20.47 8.44
CA HIS A 99 -3.64 19.27 9.22
C HIS A 99 -4.08 17.98 8.52
N VAL A 100 -4.88 18.07 7.46
CA VAL A 100 -5.25 16.92 6.64
C VAL A 100 -4.45 16.94 5.33
N ARG A 101 -3.82 15.81 5.02
CA ARG A 101 -2.99 15.61 3.82
C ARG A 101 -3.29 14.24 3.20
N SER A 102 -3.13 14.14 1.89
CA SER A 102 -3.21 12.87 1.18
C SER A 102 -1.82 12.28 0.99
N ASP A 103 -1.62 11.03 1.42
CA ASP A 103 -0.44 10.21 1.14
C ASP A 103 -0.80 9.16 0.06
N GLY A 104 -1.59 9.55 -0.94
CA GLY A 104 -2.09 8.67 -1.99
C GLY A 104 -3.45 8.07 -1.64
N ARG A 105 -3.50 6.77 -1.29
CA ARG A 105 -4.73 6.10 -0.81
C ARG A 105 -4.99 6.29 0.68
N THR A 106 -3.96 6.66 1.45
CA THR A 106 -4.06 6.93 2.88
C THR A 106 -4.28 8.40 3.12
N VAL A 107 -5.21 8.75 4.00
CA VAL A 107 -5.38 10.13 4.46
C VAL A 107 -4.64 10.30 5.77
N ARG A 108 -3.73 11.27 5.81
CA ARG A 108 -3.02 11.67 7.01
C ARG A 108 -3.78 12.80 7.70
N ILE A 109 -4.09 12.61 8.98
CA ILE A 109 -4.73 13.60 9.83
C ILE A 109 -3.78 13.90 10.98
N ASP A 110 -3.23 15.10 11.02
CA ASP A 110 -2.41 15.56 12.13
C ASP A 110 -3.30 16.01 13.28
N LEU A 111 -3.22 15.37 14.45
CA LEU A 111 -4.08 15.69 15.59
C LEU A 111 -3.46 16.72 16.53
N HIS A 112 -2.23 17.17 16.26
CA HIS A 112 -1.62 18.20 17.08
C HIS A 112 -2.37 19.53 16.96
N ASP A 113 -2.25 20.36 18.00
CA ASP A 113 -2.86 21.69 18.07
C ASP A 113 -4.40 21.73 18.03
N SER A 114 -5.06 20.57 18.13
CA SER A 114 -6.51 20.46 18.29
C SER A 114 -6.91 20.36 19.76
N SER A 115 -8.00 21.03 20.12
CA SER A 115 -8.72 20.83 21.38
C SER A 115 -9.89 19.84 21.24
N ARG A 116 -10.23 19.43 20.00
CA ARG A 116 -11.40 18.59 19.65
C ARG A 116 -10.99 17.22 19.12
N VAL A 117 -9.90 16.64 19.62
CA VAL A 117 -9.32 15.37 19.13
C VAL A 117 -10.34 14.23 19.11
N GLU A 118 -11.11 14.04 20.18
CA GLU A 118 -12.11 12.96 20.26
C GLU A 118 -13.20 13.11 19.19
N GLU A 119 -13.60 14.34 18.90
CA GLU A 119 -14.61 14.63 17.89
C GLU A 119 -14.07 14.44 16.47
N ILE A 120 -12.83 14.85 16.21
CA ILE A 120 -12.13 14.55 14.94
C ILE A 120 -12.06 13.03 14.74
N LEU A 121 -11.69 12.26 15.77
CA LEU A 121 -11.70 10.81 15.71
C LEU A 121 -13.11 10.28 15.42
N ARG A 122 -14.13 10.70 16.17
CA ARG A 122 -15.52 10.27 15.98
C ARG A 122 -16.04 10.50 14.56
N LEU A 123 -15.67 11.62 13.93
CA LEU A 123 -16.09 11.95 12.56
C LEU A 123 -15.31 11.18 11.48
N THR A 124 -14.08 10.76 11.77
CA THR A 124 -13.18 10.17 10.76
C THR A 124 -13.06 8.66 10.89
N THR A 125 -13.28 8.07 12.06
CA THR A 125 -13.21 6.61 12.25
C THR A 125 -14.17 5.83 11.36
N PRO A 126 -15.41 6.28 11.03
CA PRO A 126 -16.26 5.54 10.10
C PRO A 126 -15.69 5.47 8.67
N LEU A 127 -14.89 6.45 8.25
CA LEU A 127 -14.25 6.47 6.93
C LEU A 127 -13.16 5.39 6.81
N THR A 128 -12.66 4.87 7.94
CA THR A 128 -11.60 3.85 7.95
C THR A 128 -12.05 2.50 7.40
N ASP A 129 -13.35 2.28 7.22
CA ASP A 129 -13.88 1.09 6.54
C ASP A 129 -13.72 1.16 5.02
N GLU A 130 -13.51 2.36 4.47
CA GLU A 130 -13.37 2.58 3.03
C GLU A 130 -11.90 2.76 2.61
N PHE A 131 -11.14 3.55 3.36
CA PHE A 131 -9.75 3.84 3.08
C PHE A 131 -8.93 4.02 4.35
N PRO A 132 -7.61 3.74 4.31
CA PRO A 132 -6.77 3.88 5.48
C PRO A 132 -6.65 5.34 5.92
N ILE A 133 -6.74 5.57 7.24
CA ILE A 133 -6.50 6.87 7.86
C ILE A 133 -5.35 6.76 8.84
N ARG A 134 -4.38 7.66 8.70
CA ARG A 134 -3.19 7.77 9.54
C ARG A 134 -3.30 8.99 10.43
N TYR A 135 -3.49 8.76 11.72
CA TYR A 135 -3.51 9.80 12.74
C TYR A 135 -2.10 10.11 13.23
N MET A 136 -1.64 11.34 13.06
CA MET A 136 -0.36 11.79 13.63
C MET A 136 -0.59 12.23 15.07
N VAL A 137 0.10 11.56 15.99
CA VAL A 137 -0.07 11.74 17.44
C VAL A 137 1.26 12.01 18.15
N GLY A 138 2.35 12.04 17.39
CA GLY A 138 3.69 12.17 17.93
C GLY A 138 4.16 10.90 18.64
N ARG A 139 5.31 11.01 19.30
CA ARG A 139 5.97 9.88 19.96
C ARG A 139 5.44 9.59 21.36
N GLY A 140 4.69 10.52 21.95
CA GLY A 140 4.23 10.41 23.34
C GLY A 140 5.35 10.46 24.38
N VAL A 141 6.48 11.10 24.06
CA VAL A 141 7.60 11.28 25.00
C VAL A 141 7.48 12.63 25.70
N GLY A 142 7.95 12.73 26.95
CA GLY A 142 7.79 13.91 27.81
C GLY A 142 8.33 15.23 27.22
N GLY A 143 9.28 15.19 26.28
CA GLY A 143 9.77 16.37 25.55
C GLY A 143 8.93 16.79 24.33
N SER A 144 7.78 16.15 24.09
CA SER A 144 6.88 16.50 22.97
C SER A 144 5.96 17.66 23.35
N ARG A 145 5.47 18.41 22.37
CA ARG A 145 4.52 19.51 22.60
C ARG A 145 3.20 19.05 23.25
N GLN A 146 2.76 17.83 22.94
CA GLN A 146 1.57 17.19 23.52
C GLN A 146 1.87 15.70 23.85
N PRO A 147 2.54 15.39 24.97
CA PRO A 147 2.97 14.02 25.29
C PRO A 147 1.80 13.04 25.49
N GLU A 148 0.68 13.51 26.01
CA GLU A 148 -0.49 12.69 26.34
C GLU A 148 -1.33 12.30 25.11
N LEU A 149 -1.18 13.03 24.00
CA LEU A 149 -2.00 12.86 22.79
C LEU A 149 -2.00 11.41 22.29
N ARG A 150 -0.83 10.77 22.27
CA ARG A 150 -0.69 9.38 21.82
C ARG A 150 -1.45 8.41 22.72
N ALA A 151 -1.36 8.57 24.03
CA ALA A 151 -2.03 7.70 24.98
C ALA A 151 -3.56 7.83 24.88
N ASN A 152 -4.05 9.07 24.78
CA ASN A 152 -5.47 9.38 24.65
C ASN A 152 -6.07 8.85 23.34
N VAL A 153 -5.36 9.01 22.21
CA VAL A 153 -5.83 8.48 20.93
C VAL A 153 -5.80 6.94 20.92
N LEU A 154 -4.77 6.32 21.53
CA LEU A 154 -4.69 4.86 21.63
C LEU A 154 -5.83 4.28 22.47
N SER A 155 -6.21 4.91 23.59
CA SER A 155 -7.28 4.39 24.45
C SER A 155 -8.63 4.37 23.71
N ILE A 156 -8.89 5.38 22.87
CA ILE A 156 -10.10 5.46 22.04
C ILE A 156 -10.05 4.42 20.91
N LEU A 157 -8.95 4.38 20.14
CA LEU A 157 -8.84 3.48 18.99
C LEU A 157 -8.78 2.00 19.40
N ASP A 158 -8.26 1.68 20.58
CA ASP A 158 -8.21 0.32 21.11
C ASP A 158 -9.57 -0.23 21.53
N GLN A 159 -10.52 0.65 21.87
CA GLN A 159 -11.90 0.26 22.12
C GLN A 159 -12.68 0.10 20.80
N ALA A 160 -12.36 0.92 19.80
CA ALA A 160 -13.08 0.94 18.53
C ALA A 160 -12.61 -0.12 17.52
N PHE A 161 -11.33 -0.49 17.51
CA PHE A 161 -10.75 -1.35 16.46
C PHE A 161 -9.88 -2.48 17.01
N PRO A 162 -9.96 -3.69 16.41
CA PRO A 162 -9.05 -4.77 16.74
C PRO A 162 -7.61 -4.43 16.30
N LYS A 163 -6.62 -4.98 17.02
CA LYS A 163 -5.18 -4.76 16.73
C LYS A 163 -4.78 -5.12 15.30
N THR A 164 -5.48 -6.05 14.67
CA THR A 164 -5.24 -6.47 13.28
C THR A 164 -5.53 -5.38 12.25
N ARG A 165 -6.38 -4.41 12.57
CA ARG A 165 -6.66 -3.22 11.72
C ARG A 165 -5.74 -2.05 12.04
N GLN A 166 -4.97 -2.12 13.13
CA GLN A 166 -4.12 -1.04 13.60
C GLN A 166 -2.64 -1.26 13.22
N SER A 167 -2.06 -0.32 12.50
CA SER A 167 -0.60 -0.22 12.30
C SER A 167 -0.05 0.89 13.17
N ARG A 168 0.79 0.54 14.14
CA ARG A 168 1.38 1.49 15.10
C ARG A 168 2.78 1.88 14.67
N TYR A 169 2.95 3.13 14.26
CA TYR A 169 4.24 3.72 13.92
C TYR A 169 4.77 4.57 15.06
N THR A 170 6.04 5.00 14.94
CA THR A 170 6.73 5.80 15.95
C THR A 170 6.00 7.10 16.29
N SER A 171 5.44 7.80 15.29
CA SER A 171 4.76 9.09 15.45
C SER A 171 3.29 9.10 15.01
N ALA A 172 2.77 7.94 14.58
CA ALA A 172 1.45 7.84 14.00
C ALA A 172 0.77 6.51 14.34
N ILE A 173 -0.56 6.49 14.25
CA ILE A 173 -1.38 5.30 14.35
C ILE A 173 -2.25 5.27 13.10
N GLU A 174 -2.15 4.20 12.31
CA GLU A 174 -2.93 4.04 11.11
C GLU A 174 -3.99 2.96 11.31
N ILE A 175 -5.22 3.27 10.91
CA ILE A 175 -6.33 2.33 10.87
C ILE A 175 -6.59 1.98 9.43
N ALA A 176 -6.43 0.71 9.09
CA ALA A 176 -6.69 0.19 7.77
C ALA A 176 -8.14 -0.32 7.65
N PRO A 177 -8.72 -0.33 6.43
CA PRO A 177 -9.96 -1.01 6.16
C PRO A 177 -9.88 -2.48 6.54
N GLU A 178 -11.00 -3.03 6.98
CA GLU A 178 -11.09 -4.46 7.16
C GLU A 178 -10.91 -5.15 5.81
N LEU A 179 -9.88 -5.99 5.71
CA LEU A 179 -9.62 -6.73 4.48
C LEU A 179 -10.73 -7.77 4.30
N PRO A 180 -11.47 -7.75 3.17
CA PRO A 180 -12.39 -8.82 2.84
C PRO A 180 -11.68 -10.18 2.93
N GLU A 181 -12.39 -11.20 3.41
CA GLU A 181 -11.82 -12.53 3.62
C GLU A 181 -11.15 -13.09 2.36
N LYS A 182 -11.72 -12.83 1.18
CA LYS A 182 -11.14 -13.17 -0.14
C LYS A 182 -9.72 -12.59 -0.31
N LEU A 183 -9.52 -11.30 -0.01
CA LEU A 183 -8.21 -10.63 -0.14
C LEU A 183 -7.22 -11.11 0.92
N ARG A 184 -7.69 -11.36 2.15
CA ARG A 184 -6.87 -11.95 3.23
C ARG A 184 -6.34 -13.33 2.82
N ASN A 185 -7.21 -14.19 2.30
CA ASN A 185 -6.85 -15.53 1.83
C ASN A 185 -5.92 -15.49 0.62
N GLN A 186 -6.13 -14.55 -0.32
CA GLN A 186 -5.20 -14.31 -1.42
C GLN A 186 -3.81 -13.91 -0.94
N ARG A 187 -3.69 -12.95 0.00
CA ARG A 187 -2.39 -12.57 0.58
C ARG A 187 -1.70 -13.77 1.25
N LYS A 188 -2.44 -14.57 2.03
CA LYS A 188 -1.89 -15.77 2.67
C LYS A 188 -1.35 -16.76 1.63
N ARG A 189 -2.10 -16.99 0.55
CA ARG A 189 -1.69 -17.86 -0.55
C ARG A 189 -0.43 -17.33 -1.24
N VAL A 190 -0.37 -16.04 -1.55
CA VAL A 190 0.81 -15.40 -2.17
C VAL A 190 2.04 -15.53 -1.27
N ASN A 191 1.92 -15.22 0.02
CA ASN A 191 3.03 -15.34 0.96
C ASN A 191 3.55 -16.78 1.08
N MET A 192 2.63 -17.77 1.06
CA MET A 192 3.01 -19.18 1.05
C MET A 192 3.76 -19.56 -0.24
N LEU A 193 3.29 -19.11 -1.40
CA LEU A 193 3.98 -19.33 -2.67
C LEU A 193 5.37 -18.67 -2.66
N LEU A 194 5.49 -17.45 -2.17
CA LEU A 194 6.79 -16.78 -2.02
C LEU A 194 7.73 -17.57 -1.11
N ALA A 195 7.26 -18.09 0.02
CA ALA A 195 8.08 -18.90 0.92
C ALA A 195 8.58 -20.20 0.27
N ILE A 196 7.83 -20.78 -0.67
CA ILE A 196 8.21 -22.00 -1.41
C ILE A 196 9.14 -21.68 -2.57
N PHE A 197 8.82 -20.66 -3.38
CA PHE A 197 9.53 -20.39 -4.62
C PHE A 197 10.79 -19.55 -4.43
N LEU A 198 10.88 -18.72 -3.39
CA LEU A 198 12.08 -17.91 -3.13
C LEU A 198 13.33 -18.79 -2.95
N PRO A 199 13.34 -19.85 -2.12
CA PRO A 199 14.49 -20.75 -2.01
C PRO A 199 14.86 -21.44 -3.32
N ILE A 200 13.86 -21.86 -4.12
CA ILE A 200 14.08 -22.52 -5.41
C ILE A 200 14.74 -21.55 -6.40
N ALA A 201 14.21 -20.32 -6.49
CA ALA A 201 14.77 -19.28 -7.35
C ALA A 201 16.20 -18.92 -6.93
N SER A 202 16.47 -18.81 -5.62
CA SER A 202 17.82 -18.59 -5.10
C SER A 202 18.77 -19.75 -5.43
N PHE A 203 18.30 -21.00 -5.35
CA PHE A 203 19.11 -22.18 -5.70
C PHE A 203 19.44 -22.23 -7.20
N LEU A 204 18.47 -21.94 -8.06
CA LEU A 204 18.69 -21.85 -9.51
C LEU A 204 19.64 -20.71 -9.86
N GLY A 205 19.49 -19.55 -9.23
CA GLY A 205 20.42 -18.43 -9.39
C GLY A 205 21.83 -18.78 -8.95
N TRP A 206 21.98 -19.54 -7.87
CA TRP A 206 23.30 -20.03 -7.43
C TRP A 206 23.92 -21.03 -8.42
N LEU A 207 23.13 -21.95 -8.98
CA LEU A 207 23.60 -22.88 -10.01
C LEU A 207 24.13 -22.15 -11.25
N GLU A 208 23.48 -21.05 -11.64
CA GLU A 208 23.91 -20.23 -12.78
C GLU A 208 25.23 -19.49 -12.54
N MET A 209 25.55 -19.20 -11.27
CA MET A 209 26.79 -18.52 -10.89
C MET A 209 28.00 -19.46 -10.79
N ARG A 210 27.79 -20.77 -10.96
CA ARG A 210 28.79 -21.81 -10.73
C ARG A 210 29.25 -22.44 -12.04
#